data_AF-A0A9P4UH38-F1
#
_entry.id   AF-A0A9P4UH38-F1
#
_cell.length_a   1.000
_cell.length_b   1.000
_cell.length_c   1.000
_cell.angle_alpha   90.00
_cell.angle_beta   90.00
_cell.angle_gamma   90.00
#
_symmetry.space_group_name_H-M   'P 1'
#
loop_
_entity.id
_entity.type
_entity.pdbx_description
1 polymer ?
#
loop_
_entity_poly.entity_id
_entity_poly.type
_entity_poly.pdbx_seq_one_letter_code
_entity_poly.pdbx_strand_id
1 'polypeptide(L)'
;MLLRQVHFTAIIVVCIPIIFAVFVFVSYFHDGTLNVLPSHLSLRPSHDDVKPPAQNAASHSTSAPQVAATGKAPSNVENEEAPPVINTPATEQKVFPQNEWLPARPIDPSCAHLPDLSKILLIIKTGASETFDRLPTQFMTMTRCLPDFLIFSDMEESIMGYRVQDVLKDTLEEVKHDNGDFNLWRRQQSCLVDQKSCQKWSNVGGEAWNLDKYKNVRQSDLSYRMRPNYDWYIHIDADTYIHWPNMVEMLKPFDAQKDHFFGSFEPSQYGDFNHGGSGYILSQSAMKKFQANSSVEHFDHEARNICCGDMLMTIAVRENIALANTNMFPTINGRKPFTLPFGPRQWCQPIATLHKLTSEEVASIWEFEQERIANATDGKPAPLLIKDLYYQYFAPRLVDKLEDWDNMYDDYLTNVWYYLDKDDKSKDWEHFPDQKYIWHQRKPEDFKHDEEKKAHTSFNACKKACDVVDECLQFRWQDDACAMSKNFRLGNPTEKRENQKERWMSGWAVKKIEKWIADQGECKVQFPGA
;
A
#
# COMPACT_ATOMS: atom_id res chain seq x y z
N MET A 1 5.50 -27.20 -53.81
CA MET A 1 6.05 -27.58 -52.49
C MET A 1 7.58 -27.55 -52.40
N LEU A 2 8.33 -27.09 -53.43
CA LEU A 2 9.81 -26.97 -53.37
C LEU A 2 10.37 -25.55 -53.19
N LEU A 3 9.56 -24.48 -53.28
CA LEU A 3 10.06 -23.10 -53.07
C LEU A 3 9.99 -22.59 -51.61
N ARG A 4 9.34 -23.31 -50.69
CA ARG A 4 9.26 -22.91 -49.27
C ARG A 4 10.40 -23.46 -48.40
N GLN A 5 11.15 -24.46 -48.86
CA GLN A 5 12.26 -25.03 -48.10
C GLN A 5 13.58 -24.26 -48.25
N VAL A 6 13.78 -23.51 -49.34
CA VAL A 6 15.04 -22.80 -49.60
C VAL A 6 15.17 -21.52 -48.75
N HIS A 7 14.05 -20.89 -48.37
CA HIS A 7 14.06 -19.68 -47.53
C HIS A 7 14.28 -19.97 -46.03
N PHE A 8 13.92 -21.16 -45.55
CA PHE A 8 14.10 -21.52 -44.13
C PHE A 8 15.56 -21.89 -43.79
N THR A 9 16.30 -22.47 -44.75
CA THR A 9 17.70 -22.86 -44.54
C THR A 9 18.67 -21.66 -44.60
N ALA A 10 18.34 -20.61 -45.36
CA ALA A 10 19.18 -19.40 -45.46
C ALA A 10 19.13 -18.53 -44.19
N ILE A 11 18.00 -18.53 -43.46
CA ILE A 11 17.83 -17.73 -42.24
C ILE A 11 18.60 -18.34 -41.05
N ILE A 12 18.73 -19.68 -41.02
CA ILE A 12 19.43 -20.38 -39.93
C ILE A 12 20.97 -20.27 -40.05
N VAL A 13 21.50 -20.21 -41.27
CA VAL A 13 22.97 -20.18 -41.51
C VAL A 13 23.58 -18.78 -41.32
N VAL A 14 22.79 -17.70 -41.43
CA VAL A 14 23.29 -16.32 -41.32
C VAL A 14 23.04 -15.71 -39.93
N CYS A 15 21.98 -16.09 -39.22
CA CYS A 15 21.62 -15.43 -37.95
C CYS A 15 22.34 -16.01 -36.72
N ILE A 16 22.69 -17.30 -36.71
CA ILE A 16 23.34 -17.95 -35.56
C ILE A 16 24.79 -17.46 -35.32
N PRO A 17 25.64 -17.21 -36.34
CA PRO A 17 26.98 -16.68 -36.14
C PRO A 17 27.00 -15.23 -35.61
N ILE A 18 25.99 -14.43 -35.99
CA ILE A 18 25.87 -13.02 -35.58
C ILE A 18 25.45 -12.91 -34.12
N ILE A 19 24.56 -13.79 -33.65
CA ILE A 19 24.13 -13.84 -32.24
C ILE A 19 25.28 -14.29 -31.32
N PHE A 20 26.13 -15.23 -31.78
CA PHE A 20 27.32 -15.64 -31.02
C PHE A 20 28.42 -14.56 -30.97
N ALA A 21 28.59 -13.77 -32.05
CA ALA A 21 29.56 -12.67 -32.06
C ALA A 21 29.18 -11.53 -31.10
N VAL A 22 27.88 -11.24 -30.95
CA VAL A 22 27.38 -10.22 -30.00
C VAL A 22 27.54 -10.67 -28.54
N PHE A 23 27.32 -11.95 -28.22
CA PHE A 23 27.51 -12.48 -26.86
C PHE A 23 28.98 -12.47 -26.40
N VAL A 24 29.93 -12.73 -27.31
CA VAL A 24 31.37 -12.68 -27.00
C VAL A 24 31.88 -11.24 -26.85
N PHE A 25 31.32 -10.28 -27.60
CA PHE A 25 31.73 -8.87 -27.52
C PHE A 25 31.24 -8.17 -26.25
N VAL A 26 30.06 -8.52 -25.73
CA VAL A 26 29.51 -7.96 -24.48
C VAL A 26 30.24 -8.52 -23.24
N SER A 27 30.75 -9.75 -23.32
CA SER A 27 31.50 -10.37 -22.22
C SER A 27 32.92 -9.81 -22.06
N TYR A 28 33.47 -9.14 -23.09
CA TYR A 28 34.86 -8.64 -23.10
C TYR A 28 35.02 -7.21 -22.55
N PHE A 29 33.93 -6.49 -22.28
CA PHE A 29 33.96 -5.07 -21.87
C PHE A 29 33.45 -4.79 -20.45
N HIS A 30 33.27 -5.82 -19.61
CA HIS A 30 32.90 -5.65 -18.20
C HIS A 30 33.94 -6.13 -17.19
N ASP A 31 35.18 -6.32 -17.63
CA ASP A 31 36.32 -6.58 -16.74
C ASP A 31 37.38 -5.49 -16.94
N GLY A 32 37.16 -4.36 -16.26
CA GLY A 32 38.01 -3.18 -16.28
C GLY A 32 38.64 -2.92 -14.92
N THR A 33 39.52 -3.81 -14.48
CA THR A 33 40.45 -3.56 -13.38
C THR A 33 41.45 -2.47 -13.75
N LEU A 34 41.52 -1.39 -12.96
CA LEU A 34 42.69 -0.51 -12.87
C LEU A 34 43.44 -0.81 -11.56
N ASN A 35 44.59 -1.47 -11.71
CA ASN A 35 45.63 -1.59 -10.68
C ASN A 35 46.43 -0.27 -10.57
N VAL A 36 46.81 0.15 -9.36
CA VAL A 36 48.22 0.36 -8.90
C VAL A 36 48.26 0.54 -7.35
N LEU A 37 48.62 -0.54 -6.64
CA LEU A 37 49.63 -0.78 -5.56
C LEU A 37 50.26 0.40 -4.75
N PRO A 38 51.04 0.14 -3.65
CA PRO A 38 50.89 -0.83 -2.55
C PRO A 38 51.27 -0.25 -1.16
N SER A 39 50.89 -0.92 -0.06
CA SER A 39 51.80 -1.09 1.09
C SER A 39 51.27 -2.13 2.08
N HIS A 40 51.96 -3.26 2.15
CA HIS A 40 51.95 -4.16 3.29
C HIS A 40 52.50 -3.43 4.53
N LEU A 41 51.85 -3.58 5.68
CA LEU A 41 52.54 -3.81 6.95
C LEU A 41 51.55 -4.37 7.99
N SER A 42 51.76 -5.64 8.30
CA SER A 42 51.18 -6.36 9.43
C SER A 42 51.90 -5.93 10.69
N LEU A 43 51.20 -5.34 11.67
CA LEU A 43 51.61 -5.32 13.07
C LEU A 43 50.36 -5.22 13.98
N ARG A 44 50.09 -6.28 14.75
CA ARG A 44 49.59 -6.22 16.13
C ARG A 44 50.79 -6.53 17.05
N PRO A 45 50.76 -6.29 18.38
CA PRO A 45 49.81 -5.56 19.25
C PRO A 45 50.52 -4.54 20.19
N SER A 46 49.78 -3.68 20.91
CA SER A 46 50.09 -3.29 22.30
C SER A 46 49.04 -2.34 22.88
N HIS A 47 48.68 -2.60 24.14
CA HIS A 47 48.05 -1.68 25.08
C HIS A 47 48.89 -0.40 25.28
N ASP A 48 48.25 0.75 25.49
CA ASP A 48 48.25 1.50 26.77
C ASP A 48 47.50 2.85 26.68
N ASP A 49 46.69 3.07 27.72
CA ASP A 49 46.25 4.30 28.38
C ASP A 49 46.42 5.67 27.71
N VAL A 50 45.30 6.40 27.51
CA VAL A 50 45.15 7.79 28.03
C VAL A 50 43.69 8.09 28.39
N LYS A 51 43.53 8.54 29.63
CA LYS A 51 42.36 8.99 30.40
C LYS A 51 41.93 10.43 30.04
N PRO A 52 40.64 10.83 30.07
CA PRO A 52 40.25 12.23 30.28
C PRO A 52 40.08 12.55 31.78
N PRO A 53 40.39 13.79 32.21
CA PRO A 53 40.48 14.14 33.62
C PRO A 53 39.11 14.22 34.29
N ALA A 54 39.07 13.72 35.53
CA ALA A 54 38.03 13.93 36.51
C ALA A 54 38.25 15.25 37.27
N GLN A 55 37.19 15.69 37.95
CA GLN A 55 37.11 16.26 39.32
C GLN A 55 36.13 17.44 39.38
N ASN A 56 35.21 17.59 40.35
CA ASN A 56 35.06 17.02 41.69
C ASN A 56 33.60 17.19 42.18
N ALA A 57 33.03 16.17 42.83
CA ALA A 57 32.67 16.10 44.27
C ALA A 57 31.26 16.69 44.60
N ALA A 58 30.46 16.14 45.53
CA ALA A 58 30.82 15.40 46.73
C ALA A 58 29.75 14.38 47.18
N SER A 59 30.25 13.41 47.92
CA SER A 59 29.64 12.44 48.85
C SER A 59 28.46 12.93 49.71
N HIS A 60 27.53 12.03 50.03
CA HIS A 60 27.30 11.57 51.42
C HIS A 60 26.43 10.31 51.49
N SER A 61 26.97 9.26 52.13
CA SER A 61 26.19 8.20 52.79
C SER A 61 26.12 8.50 54.29
N THR A 62 25.05 8.05 54.96
CA THR A 62 24.94 7.70 56.40
C THR A 62 23.47 7.32 56.65
N SER A 63 23.18 6.03 56.85
CA SER A 63 22.99 5.37 58.15
C SER A 63 21.69 5.72 58.88
N ALA A 64 20.87 4.69 59.10
CA ALA A 64 19.69 4.67 59.96
C ALA A 64 19.99 4.98 61.44
N PRO A 65 18.94 5.22 62.24
CA PRO A 65 18.92 4.76 63.62
C PRO A 65 17.73 3.81 63.91
N GLN A 66 18.05 2.79 64.70
CA GLN A 66 17.14 1.88 65.39
C GLN A 66 16.46 2.57 66.59
N VAL A 67 15.25 2.12 66.95
CA VAL A 67 14.83 2.01 68.36
C VAL A 67 14.17 0.65 68.56
N ALA A 68 14.58 -0.03 69.62
CA ALA A 68 14.28 -1.40 69.96
C ALA A 68 13.15 -1.55 70.99
N ALA A 69 12.42 -2.66 70.83
CA ALA A 69 11.97 -3.63 71.84
C ALA A 69 10.94 -3.29 72.95
N THR A 70 10.00 -4.25 73.08
CA THR A 70 9.29 -4.81 74.27
C THR A 70 7.77 -4.65 74.14
N GLY A 71 6.90 -5.65 74.30
CA GLY A 71 6.96 -7.08 74.61
C GLY A 71 5.53 -7.63 74.75
N LYS A 72 5.39 -8.96 74.84
CA LYS A 72 4.22 -9.75 75.29
C LYS A 72 2.93 -9.74 74.43
N ALA A 73 2.60 -10.93 73.91
CA ALA A 73 1.22 -11.43 73.77
C ALA A 73 0.64 -11.75 75.18
N PRO A 74 -0.69 -11.79 75.41
CA PRO A 74 -1.56 -12.81 74.79
C PRO A 74 -3.04 -12.44 74.47
N SER A 75 -3.64 -13.32 73.66
CA SER A 75 -5.02 -13.86 73.71
C SER A 75 -6.26 -13.00 73.42
N ASN A 76 -7.01 -13.48 72.41
CA ASN A 76 -8.47 -13.60 72.25
C ASN A 76 -9.34 -12.34 72.30
N VAL A 77 -10.21 -12.16 71.29
CA VAL A 77 -11.68 -12.30 71.36
C VAL A 77 -12.35 -11.62 70.14
N GLU A 78 -13.21 -12.41 69.48
CA GLU A 78 -14.41 -12.10 68.67
C GLU A 78 -14.33 -11.34 67.32
N ASN A 79 -14.79 -12.05 66.29
CA ASN A 79 -15.26 -11.54 65.00
C ASN A 79 -16.67 -10.97 65.17
N GLU A 80 -16.88 -9.70 64.79
CA GLU A 80 -18.21 -9.17 64.45
C GLU A 80 -18.28 -8.93 62.94
N GLU A 81 -19.33 -9.48 62.31
CA GLU A 81 -19.65 -9.39 60.89
C GLU A 81 -19.98 -7.95 60.45
N ALA A 82 -19.40 -7.52 59.32
CA ALA A 82 -19.87 -6.37 58.58
C ALA A 82 -21.06 -6.76 57.67
N PRO A 83 -22.05 -5.87 57.48
CA PRO A 83 -23.29 -6.20 56.79
C PRO A 83 -23.08 -6.43 55.28
N PRO A 84 -23.96 -7.19 54.60
CA PRO A 84 -23.76 -7.59 53.22
C PRO A 84 -23.87 -6.38 52.29
N VAL A 85 -22.80 -6.14 51.53
CA VAL A 85 -22.81 -5.26 50.37
C VAL A 85 -23.78 -5.87 49.35
N ILE A 86 -24.87 -5.16 49.09
CA ILE A 86 -25.80 -5.48 48.02
C ILE A 86 -25.05 -5.29 46.70
N ASN A 87 -24.60 -6.39 46.11
CA ASN A 87 -24.10 -6.41 44.74
C ASN A 87 -25.27 -6.16 43.80
N THR A 88 -25.40 -4.93 43.30
CA THR A 88 -26.10 -4.69 42.03
C THR A 88 -25.43 -5.52 40.93
N PRO A 89 -26.17 -6.25 40.07
CA PRO A 89 -25.56 -7.05 39.02
C PRO A 89 -24.80 -6.11 38.08
N ALA A 90 -23.51 -6.34 37.92
CA ALA A 90 -22.78 -5.78 36.79
C ALA A 90 -23.49 -6.26 35.53
N THR A 91 -24.04 -5.33 34.75
CA THR A 91 -24.49 -5.59 33.38
C THR A 91 -23.39 -6.38 32.68
N GLU A 92 -23.66 -7.63 32.27
CA GLU A 92 -22.75 -8.43 31.46
C GLU A 92 -22.40 -7.62 30.20
N GLN A 93 -21.22 -7.00 30.18
CA GLN A 93 -20.71 -6.36 28.98
C GLN A 93 -20.52 -7.47 27.95
N LYS A 94 -21.17 -7.34 26.79
CA LYS A 94 -20.92 -8.24 25.67
C LYS A 94 -19.46 -8.08 25.26
N VAL A 95 -18.71 -9.16 25.27
CA VAL A 95 -17.30 -9.22 24.86
C VAL A 95 -17.24 -10.07 23.59
N PHE A 96 -16.37 -9.71 22.65
CA PHE A 96 -16.05 -10.65 21.58
C PHE A 96 -15.43 -11.92 22.18
N PRO A 97 -15.77 -13.12 21.66
CA PRO A 97 -15.23 -14.36 22.19
C PRO A 97 -13.70 -14.31 22.13
N GLN A 98 -13.05 -14.63 23.25
CA GLN A 98 -11.60 -14.79 23.27
C GLN A 98 -11.24 -15.95 22.35
N ASN A 99 -10.41 -15.69 21.37
CA ASN A 99 -9.81 -16.73 20.54
C ASN A 99 -8.27 -16.63 20.70
N GLU A 100 -7.53 -17.67 20.34
CA GLU A 100 -6.07 -17.70 20.51
C GLU A 100 -5.33 -16.54 19.78
N TRP A 101 -6.02 -15.84 18.88
CA TRP A 101 -5.45 -14.92 17.90
C TRP A 101 -5.76 -13.45 18.22
N LEU A 102 -6.89 -13.20 18.90
CA LEU A 102 -7.40 -11.89 19.26
C LEU A 102 -7.67 -11.81 20.76
N PRO A 103 -7.21 -10.74 21.42
CA PRO A 103 -7.53 -10.53 22.83
C PRO A 103 -9.02 -10.31 23.02
N ALA A 104 -9.56 -10.82 24.13
CA ALA A 104 -10.93 -10.55 24.54
C ALA A 104 -11.11 -9.03 24.69
N ARG A 105 -12.14 -8.48 24.05
CA ARG A 105 -12.38 -7.03 24.02
C ARG A 105 -13.87 -6.71 24.08
N PRO A 106 -14.28 -5.71 24.88
CA PRO A 106 -15.68 -5.30 24.93
C PRO A 106 -16.20 -4.95 23.53
N ILE A 107 -17.46 -5.31 23.24
CA ILE A 107 -18.13 -4.80 22.05
C ILE A 107 -18.31 -3.30 22.23
N ASP A 108 -17.72 -2.53 21.34
CA ASP A 108 -17.76 -1.08 21.40
C ASP A 108 -19.16 -0.58 20.96
N PRO A 109 -19.90 0.14 21.82
CA PRO A 109 -21.21 0.67 21.46
C PRO A 109 -21.18 1.61 20.26
N SER A 110 -20.04 2.27 19.99
CA SER A 110 -19.87 3.10 18.81
C SER A 110 -19.97 2.29 17.52
N CYS A 111 -19.70 0.98 17.52
CA CYS A 111 -19.83 0.12 16.34
C CYS A 111 -21.29 -0.20 15.94
N ALA A 112 -22.29 0.21 16.71
CA ALA A 112 -23.70 -0.18 16.49
C ALA A 112 -24.29 0.31 15.15
N HIS A 113 -23.67 1.31 14.51
CA HIS A 113 -24.09 1.84 13.21
C HIS A 113 -23.60 0.98 12.02
N LEU A 114 -22.59 0.13 12.23
CA LEU A 114 -22.01 -0.66 11.16
C LEU A 114 -22.96 -1.76 10.69
N PRO A 115 -22.85 -2.17 9.41
CA PRO A 115 -23.54 -3.35 8.92
C PRO A 115 -23.06 -4.63 9.63
N ASP A 116 -23.76 -5.75 9.41
CA ASP A 116 -23.31 -7.04 9.93
C ASP A 116 -22.01 -7.49 9.24
N LEU A 117 -20.93 -7.57 10.02
CA LEU A 117 -19.60 -8.00 9.59
C LEU A 117 -19.27 -9.44 10.00
N SER A 118 -20.20 -10.17 10.62
CA SER A 118 -19.96 -11.51 11.19
C SER A 118 -19.65 -12.60 10.16
N LYS A 119 -19.95 -12.33 8.87
CA LYS A 119 -19.70 -13.24 7.74
C LYS A 119 -18.57 -12.77 6.81
N ILE A 120 -17.82 -11.75 7.23
CA ILE A 120 -16.65 -11.26 6.52
C ILE A 120 -15.41 -11.59 7.33
N LEU A 121 -14.44 -12.28 6.72
CA LEU A 121 -13.11 -12.41 7.27
C LEU A 121 -12.20 -11.38 6.61
N LEU A 122 -11.58 -10.53 7.43
CA LEU A 122 -10.50 -9.66 6.99
C LEU A 122 -9.15 -10.38 7.16
N ILE A 123 -8.33 -10.35 6.12
CA ILE A 123 -6.97 -10.87 6.07
C ILE A 123 -6.03 -9.69 5.80
N ILE A 124 -5.21 -9.35 6.77
CA ILE A 124 -4.26 -8.23 6.71
C ILE A 124 -2.86 -8.79 6.46
N LYS A 125 -2.23 -8.37 5.38
CA LYS A 125 -0.83 -8.69 5.05
C LYS A 125 0.09 -7.53 5.42
N THR A 126 1.25 -7.85 5.99
CA THR A 126 2.29 -6.87 6.32
C THR A 126 3.69 -7.50 6.24
N GLY A 127 4.72 -6.73 6.58
CA GLY A 127 6.08 -7.23 6.82
C GLY A 127 6.57 -6.77 8.19
N ALA A 128 7.45 -7.56 8.81
CA ALA A 128 7.95 -7.30 10.16
C ALA A 128 8.64 -5.92 10.29
N SER A 129 9.16 -5.41 9.18
CA SER A 129 9.78 -4.09 9.06
C SER A 129 8.81 -2.91 9.24
N GLU A 130 7.50 -3.12 9.03
CA GLU A 130 6.48 -2.07 9.05
C GLU A 130 5.38 -2.32 10.09
N THR A 131 5.41 -3.45 10.82
CA THR A 131 4.28 -3.86 11.65
C THR A 131 3.87 -2.81 12.70
N PHE A 132 4.85 -2.20 13.36
CA PHE A 132 4.61 -1.14 14.36
C PHE A 132 4.23 0.21 13.74
N ASP A 133 4.61 0.48 12.48
CA ASP A 133 4.27 1.72 11.79
C ASP A 133 2.84 1.69 11.21
N ARG A 134 2.27 0.49 11.01
CA ARG A 134 0.96 0.28 10.36
C ARG A 134 -0.15 -0.28 11.26
N LEU A 135 0.09 -1.41 11.93
CA LEU A 135 -0.99 -2.17 12.58
C LEU A 135 -1.66 -1.46 13.78
N PRO A 136 -0.94 -0.75 14.68
CA PRO A 136 -1.58 -0.10 15.83
C PRO A 136 -2.74 0.80 15.44
N THR A 137 -2.59 1.59 14.38
CA THR A 137 -3.64 2.47 13.87
C THR A 137 -4.83 1.68 13.33
N GLN A 138 -4.59 0.54 12.68
CA GLN A 138 -5.67 -0.33 12.19
C GLN A 138 -6.48 -0.94 13.33
N PHE A 139 -5.84 -1.30 14.44
CA PHE A 139 -6.50 -1.81 15.66
C PHE A 139 -7.42 -0.78 16.30
N MET A 140 -7.04 0.49 16.24
CA MET A 140 -7.82 1.59 16.82
C MET A 140 -8.95 2.08 15.90
N THR A 141 -8.88 1.76 14.60
CA THR A 141 -9.81 2.27 13.56
C THR A 141 -10.64 1.14 12.93
N MET A 142 -10.42 0.78 11.66
CA MET A 142 -11.35 -0.08 10.90
C MET A 142 -11.46 -1.52 11.40
N THR A 143 -10.47 -2.05 12.13
CA THR A 143 -10.58 -3.42 12.70
C THR A 143 -11.24 -3.44 14.08
N ARG A 144 -11.42 -2.27 14.69
CA ARG A 144 -11.99 -2.11 16.04
C ARG A 144 -13.37 -2.74 16.17
N CYS A 145 -14.16 -2.83 15.10
CA CYS A 145 -15.50 -3.40 15.16
C CYS A 145 -15.60 -4.84 14.62
N LEU A 146 -14.49 -5.44 14.18
CA LEU A 146 -14.50 -6.77 13.59
C LEU A 146 -14.50 -7.86 14.67
N PRO A 147 -15.42 -8.84 14.61
CA PRO A 147 -15.41 -9.95 15.56
C PRO A 147 -14.18 -10.85 15.41
N ASP A 148 -13.63 -10.94 14.21
CA ASP A 148 -12.49 -11.79 13.87
C ASP A 148 -11.73 -11.21 12.67
N PHE A 149 -10.42 -11.43 12.63
CA PHE A 149 -9.54 -11.12 11.49
C PHE A 149 -8.20 -11.83 11.66
N LEU A 150 -7.48 -12.02 10.56
CA LEU A 150 -6.16 -12.65 10.54
C LEU A 150 -5.09 -11.65 10.09
N ILE A 151 -3.91 -11.76 10.68
CA ILE A 151 -2.74 -10.94 10.33
C ILE A 151 -1.60 -11.86 9.94
N PHE A 152 -1.05 -11.67 8.74
CA PHE A 152 0.08 -12.40 8.21
C PHE A 152 1.25 -11.46 7.93
N SER A 153 2.43 -11.88 8.34
CA SER A 153 3.71 -11.22 8.15
C SER A 153 4.78 -12.24 7.73
N ASP A 154 6.00 -11.77 7.55
CA ASP A 154 7.22 -12.57 7.37
C ASP A 154 7.96 -12.84 8.70
N MET A 155 7.30 -12.59 9.83
CA MET A 155 7.80 -12.92 11.17
C MET A 155 6.63 -13.10 12.14
N GLU A 156 6.79 -14.03 13.09
CA GLU A 156 5.78 -14.27 14.11
C GLU A 156 5.97 -13.25 15.23
N GLU A 157 4.92 -12.48 15.53
CA GLU A 157 4.96 -11.41 16.52
C GLU A 157 3.68 -11.39 17.36
N SER A 158 3.75 -10.76 18.52
CA SER A 158 2.58 -10.33 19.26
C SER A 158 2.63 -8.83 19.46
N ILE A 159 1.63 -8.12 18.92
CA ILE A 159 1.58 -6.66 18.94
C ILE A 159 0.30 -6.25 19.65
N MET A 160 0.46 -5.60 20.81
CA MET A 160 -0.67 -5.17 21.65
C MET A 160 -1.65 -6.32 21.99
N GLY A 161 -1.14 -7.56 22.10
CA GLY A 161 -1.94 -8.76 22.37
C GLY A 161 -2.54 -9.42 21.12
N TYR A 162 -2.44 -8.80 19.94
CA TYR A 162 -2.83 -9.38 18.66
C TYR A 162 -1.72 -10.25 18.12
N ARG A 163 -2.05 -11.44 17.61
CA ARG A 163 -1.09 -12.36 17.01
C ARG A 163 -0.87 -12.04 15.54
N VAL A 164 0.41 -11.89 15.17
CA VAL A 164 0.88 -11.73 13.79
C VAL A 164 1.60 -13.01 13.41
N GLN A 165 1.14 -13.66 12.34
CA GLN A 165 1.64 -14.98 11.95
C GLN A 165 2.78 -14.88 10.95
N ASP A 166 3.87 -15.62 11.17
CA ASP A 166 4.84 -15.84 10.10
C ASP A 166 4.23 -16.79 9.07
N VAL A 167 3.83 -16.25 7.91
CA VAL A 167 3.27 -17.05 6.84
C VAL A 167 4.34 -17.87 6.12
N LEU A 168 5.60 -17.43 6.15
CA LEU A 168 6.73 -17.99 5.41
C LEU A 168 7.54 -19.04 6.17
N LYS A 169 7.27 -19.25 7.47
CA LYS A 169 8.01 -20.20 8.32
C LYS A 169 8.11 -21.61 7.74
N ASP A 170 7.01 -22.10 7.15
CA ASP A 170 6.92 -23.45 6.60
C ASP A 170 7.22 -23.49 5.09
N THR A 171 7.73 -22.40 4.49
CA THR A 171 8.22 -22.44 3.10
C THR A 171 9.36 -23.45 2.98
N LEU A 172 9.34 -24.24 1.92
CA LEU A 172 10.29 -25.33 1.69
C LEU A 172 11.75 -24.82 1.72
N GLU A 173 12.65 -25.61 2.29
CA GLU A 173 14.05 -25.21 2.40
C GLU A 173 14.70 -24.99 1.04
N GLU A 174 14.36 -25.79 0.03
CA GLU A 174 14.83 -25.60 -1.35
C GLU A 174 14.36 -24.29 -2.01
N VAL A 175 13.28 -23.68 -1.52
CA VAL A 175 12.79 -22.35 -1.96
C VAL A 175 13.57 -21.24 -1.26
N LYS A 176 13.95 -21.44 0.01
CA LYS A 176 14.67 -20.46 0.85
C LYS A 176 16.18 -20.48 0.65
N HIS A 177 16.74 -21.67 0.41
CA HIS A 177 18.18 -21.91 0.28
C HIS A 177 18.72 -21.25 -0.99
N ASP A 178 19.87 -20.57 -0.84
CA ASP A 178 20.52 -19.78 -1.90
C ASP A 178 19.60 -18.77 -2.62
N ASN A 179 18.50 -18.38 -1.97
CA ASN A 179 17.55 -17.42 -2.50
C ASN A 179 17.70 -16.07 -1.80
N GLY A 180 18.17 -15.06 -2.53
CA GLY A 180 18.36 -13.70 -2.03
C GLY A 180 17.07 -13.03 -1.56
N ASP A 181 15.91 -13.44 -2.06
CA ASP A 181 14.61 -12.89 -1.66
C ASP A 181 14.35 -13.11 -0.16
N PHE A 182 14.88 -14.19 0.43
CA PHE A 182 14.75 -14.53 1.84
C PHE A 182 15.82 -13.90 2.74
N ASN A 183 16.68 -13.01 2.21
CA ASN A 183 17.70 -12.33 3.02
C ASN A 183 17.08 -11.47 4.12
N LEU A 184 16.02 -10.74 3.80
CA LEU A 184 15.29 -9.96 4.80
C LEU A 184 14.69 -10.89 5.86
N TRP A 185 13.94 -11.94 5.46
CA TRP A 185 13.36 -12.90 6.39
C TRP A 185 14.41 -13.44 7.38
N ARG A 186 15.55 -13.97 6.89
CA ARG A 186 16.63 -14.49 7.75
C ARG A 186 17.20 -13.44 8.70
N ARG A 187 17.38 -12.20 8.22
CA ARG A 187 17.88 -11.08 9.04
C ARG A 187 16.88 -10.69 10.14
N GLN A 188 15.59 -10.73 9.85
CA GLN A 188 14.53 -10.43 10.82
C GLN A 188 14.48 -11.49 11.92
N GLN A 189 14.54 -12.78 11.55
CA GLN A 189 14.52 -13.90 12.52
C GLN A 189 15.74 -13.91 13.46
N SER A 190 16.89 -13.41 12.99
CA SER A 190 18.12 -13.33 13.78
C SER A 190 18.28 -12.00 14.55
N CYS A 191 17.35 -11.06 14.37
CA CYS A 191 17.37 -9.78 15.05
C CYS A 191 17.08 -9.95 16.54
N LEU A 192 18.00 -9.48 17.39
CA LEU A 192 17.88 -9.56 18.86
C LEU A 192 17.27 -8.29 19.49
N VAL A 193 17.00 -7.27 18.68
CA VAL A 193 16.47 -5.96 19.09
C VAL A 193 15.26 -5.60 18.23
N ASP A 194 14.90 -4.33 18.15
CA ASP A 194 13.81 -3.90 17.26
C ASP A 194 14.21 -4.03 15.77
N GLN A 195 13.23 -4.38 14.94
CA GLN A 195 13.43 -4.62 13.51
C GLN A 195 14.01 -3.39 12.79
N LYS A 196 13.57 -2.19 13.15
CA LYS A 196 14.05 -0.94 12.55
C LYS A 196 15.55 -0.74 12.77
N SER A 197 16.06 -1.05 13.97
CA SER A 197 17.49 -1.03 14.28
C SER A 197 18.28 -2.06 13.47
N CYS A 198 17.78 -3.30 13.37
CA CYS A 198 18.45 -4.37 12.60
C CYS A 198 18.48 -4.12 11.09
N GLN A 199 17.55 -3.33 10.58
CA GLN A 199 17.38 -3.11 9.16
C GLN A 199 17.93 -1.77 8.66
N LYS A 200 18.42 -0.91 9.56
CA LYS A 200 18.89 0.45 9.31
C LYS A 200 19.86 0.60 8.13
N TRP A 201 20.70 -0.40 7.87
CA TRP A 201 21.76 -0.35 6.86
C TRP A 201 21.45 -1.21 5.63
N SER A 202 20.19 -1.58 5.44
CA SER A 202 19.74 -2.48 4.37
C SER A 202 18.75 -1.81 3.42
N ASN A 203 18.59 -2.35 2.21
CA ASN A 203 17.59 -1.88 1.26
C ASN A 203 16.24 -2.55 1.55
N VAL A 204 15.66 -2.23 2.71
CA VAL A 204 14.44 -2.86 3.21
C VAL A 204 13.31 -2.81 2.19
N GLY A 205 13.10 -1.67 1.53
CA GLY A 205 12.02 -1.53 0.55
C GLY A 205 12.12 -2.54 -0.59
N GLY A 206 13.32 -2.67 -1.18
CA GLY A 206 13.54 -3.64 -2.26
C GLY A 206 13.51 -5.09 -1.78
N GLU A 207 14.16 -5.39 -0.65
CA GLU A 207 14.17 -6.75 -0.10
C GLU A 207 12.77 -7.20 0.38
N ALA A 208 11.98 -6.30 0.97
CA ALA A 208 10.61 -6.56 1.40
C ALA A 208 9.70 -6.82 0.20
N TRP A 209 9.83 -6.04 -0.87
CA TRP A 209 9.08 -6.27 -2.11
C TRP A 209 9.37 -7.67 -2.70
N ASN A 210 10.66 -8.04 -2.76
CA ASN A 210 11.06 -9.34 -3.26
C ASN A 210 10.59 -10.51 -2.38
N LEU A 211 10.50 -10.30 -1.05
CA LEU A 211 10.01 -11.30 -0.12
C LEU A 211 8.47 -11.42 -0.14
N ASP A 212 7.75 -10.31 -0.36
CA ASP A 212 6.29 -10.25 -0.25
C ASP A 212 5.57 -11.19 -1.23
N LYS A 213 6.19 -11.46 -2.39
CA LYS A 213 5.62 -12.32 -3.43
C LYS A 213 5.27 -13.74 -2.97
N TYR A 214 5.93 -14.24 -1.91
CA TYR A 214 5.70 -15.57 -1.34
C TYR A 214 4.49 -15.63 -0.37
N LYS A 215 3.89 -14.50 -0.01
CA LYS A 215 2.89 -14.45 1.06
C LYS A 215 1.46 -14.72 0.58
N ASN A 216 1.05 -14.18 -0.58
CA ASN A 216 -0.36 -14.07 -0.97
C ASN A 216 -1.09 -15.42 -1.19
N VAL A 217 -0.47 -16.37 -1.88
CA VAL A 217 -1.04 -17.72 -2.07
C VAL A 217 -1.15 -18.45 -0.74
N ARG A 218 -0.06 -18.41 0.03
CA ARG A 218 0.09 -19.11 1.31
C ARG A 218 -0.85 -18.59 2.39
N GLN A 219 -0.99 -17.27 2.51
CA GLN A 219 -1.94 -16.66 3.43
C GLN A 219 -3.38 -17.02 3.07
N SER A 220 -3.70 -17.17 1.79
CA SER A 220 -5.06 -17.52 1.33
C SER A 220 -5.40 -18.96 1.70
N ASP A 221 -4.49 -19.90 1.44
CA ASP A 221 -4.63 -21.29 1.87
C ASP A 221 -4.77 -21.41 3.40
N LEU A 222 -3.87 -20.75 4.15
CA LEU A 222 -3.87 -20.80 5.61
C LEU A 222 -5.13 -20.15 6.21
N SER A 223 -5.59 -19.03 5.65
CA SER A 223 -6.81 -18.35 6.10
C SER A 223 -8.04 -19.26 6.03
N TYR A 224 -8.23 -19.96 4.91
CA TYR A 224 -9.36 -20.87 4.77
C TYR A 224 -9.25 -22.08 5.72
N ARG A 225 -8.05 -22.66 5.88
CA ARG A 225 -7.83 -23.76 6.85
C ARG A 225 -8.17 -23.33 8.28
N MET A 226 -7.82 -22.10 8.66
CA MET A 226 -8.07 -21.57 9.99
C MET A 226 -9.53 -21.14 10.21
N ARG A 227 -10.19 -20.64 9.15
CA ARG A 227 -11.50 -19.97 9.22
C ARG A 227 -12.36 -20.28 7.98
N PRO A 228 -12.82 -21.53 7.77
CA PRO A 228 -13.52 -21.93 6.54
C PRO A 228 -14.97 -21.41 6.43
N ASN A 229 -15.54 -20.84 7.49
CA ASN A 229 -16.99 -20.60 7.64
C ASN A 229 -17.41 -19.13 7.46
N TYR A 230 -16.68 -18.38 6.62
CA TYR A 230 -17.01 -17.01 6.23
C TYR A 230 -17.56 -16.97 4.81
N ASP A 231 -18.42 -15.99 4.51
CA ASP A 231 -19.00 -15.79 3.18
C ASP A 231 -18.02 -15.06 2.26
N TRP A 232 -17.26 -14.11 2.81
CA TRP A 232 -16.31 -13.28 2.08
C TRP A 232 -14.95 -13.24 2.76
N TYR A 233 -13.90 -13.42 1.98
CA TYR A 233 -12.50 -13.35 2.41
C TYR A 233 -11.86 -12.14 1.75
N ILE A 234 -11.65 -11.08 2.52
CA ILE A 234 -11.13 -9.80 2.03
C ILE A 234 -9.66 -9.71 2.41
N HIS A 235 -8.79 -9.66 1.40
CA HIS A 235 -7.35 -9.51 1.55
C HIS A 235 -6.96 -8.06 1.31
N ILE A 236 -6.15 -7.50 2.21
CA ILE A 236 -5.60 -6.15 2.09
C ILE A 236 -4.14 -6.10 2.58
N ASP A 237 -3.43 -5.05 2.17
CA ASP A 237 -2.18 -4.65 2.83
C ASP A 237 -2.49 -3.84 4.10
N ALA A 238 -1.54 -3.80 5.04
CA ALA A 238 -1.69 -3.08 6.30
C ALA A 238 -1.80 -1.56 6.17
N ASP A 239 -1.50 -1.00 4.99
CA ASP A 239 -1.66 0.42 4.65
C ASP A 239 -2.89 0.71 3.77
N THR A 240 -3.83 -0.24 3.71
CA THR A 240 -5.15 -0.07 3.08
C THR A 240 -6.20 0.28 4.12
N TYR A 241 -7.13 1.17 3.82
CA TYR A 241 -8.31 1.47 4.65
C TYR A 241 -9.57 0.90 4.01
N ILE A 242 -10.48 0.33 4.80
CA ILE A 242 -11.79 -0.15 4.35
C ILE A 242 -12.90 0.69 4.97
N HIS A 243 -13.75 1.26 4.13
CA HIS A 243 -15.03 1.84 4.54
C HIS A 243 -16.11 0.75 4.53
N TRP A 244 -16.36 0.14 5.70
CA TRP A 244 -17.22 -1.03 5.86
C TRP A 244 -18.64 -0.88 5.31
N PRO A 245 -19.36 0.24 5.53
CA PRO A 245 -20.71 0.40 4.98
C PRO A 245 -20.76 0.27 3.45
N ASN A 246 -19.79 0.86 2.75
CA ASN A 246 -19.72 0.74 1.29
C ASN A 246 -19.27 -0.65 0.86
N MET A 247 -18.34 -1.28 1.58
CA MET A 247 -17.90 -2.64 1.29
C MET A 247 -19.08 -3.63 1.34
N VAL A 248 -19.93 -3.55 2.37
CA VAL A 248 -21.10 -4.43 2.49
C VAL A 248 -22.15 -4.15 1.42
N GLU A 249 -22.47 -2.88 1.14
CA GLU A 249 -23.42 -2.55 0.07
C GLU A 249 -22.91 -2.97 -1.32
N MET A 250 -21.60 -2.92 -1.57
CA MET A 250 -20.99 -3.44 -2.80
C MET A 250 -21.15 -4.96 -2.94
N LEU A 251 -21.02 -5.73 -1.85
CA LEU A 251 -21.08 -7.19 -1.90
C LEU A 251 -22.51 -7.75 -1.93
N LYS A 252 -23.50 -6.98 -1.47
CA LYS A 252 -24.91 -7.37 -1.32
C LYS A 252 -25.58 -7.97 -2.57
N PRO A 253 -25.28 -7.55 -3.81
CA PRO A 253 -25.89 -8.15 -5.01
C PRO A 253 -25.36 -9.56 -5.33
N PHE A 254 -24.25 -9.97 -4.73
CA PHE A 254 -23.54 -11.19 -5.07
C PHE A 254 -23.80 -12.33 -4.08
N ASP A 255 -23.82 -13.55 -4.59
CA ASP A 255 -24.03 -14.77 -3.80
C ASP A 255 -22.68 -15.41 -3.45
N ALA A 256 -22.31 -15.40 -2.17
CA ALA A 256 -21.05 -15.97 -1.68
C ALA A 256 -20.89 -17.49 -1.95
N GLN A 257 -21.99 -18.20 -2.26
CA GLN A 257 -21.95 -19.62 -2.65
C GLN A 257 -21.61 -19.82 -4.13
N LYS A 258 -21.46 -18.73 -4.90
CA LYS A 258 -20.95 -18.75 -6.28
C LYS A 258 -19.49 -18.28 -6.30
N ASP A 259 -18.78 -18.67 -7.36
CA ASP A 259 -17.37 -18.34 -7.50
C ASP A 259 -17.21 -16.87 -7.88
N HIS A 260 -16.59 -16.11 -6.98
CA HIS A 260 -16.31 -14.69 -7.17
C HIS A 260 -14.88 -14.37 -6.78
N PHE A 261 -14.20 -13.60 -7.62
CA PHE A 261 -12.87 -13.08 -7.35
C PHE A 261 -12.81 -11.60 -7.77
N PHE A 262 -12.94 -10.70 -6.81
CA PHE A 262 -13.12 -9.27 -7.03
C PHE A 262 -11.84 -8.49 -6.69
N GLY A 263 -11.60 -7.38 -7.38
CA GLY A 263 -10.49 -6.48 -7.07
C GLY A 263 -10.43 -5.28 -8.00
N SER A 264 -9.38 -4.48 -7.88
CA SER A 264 -9.05 -3.42 -8.85
C SER A 264 -8.00 -3.95 -9.82
N PHE A 265 -8.25 -3.79 -11.13
CA PHE A 265 -7.36 -4.35 -12.14
C PHE A 265 -6.07 -3.54 -12.32
N GLU A 266 -4.96 -4.26 -12.48
CA GLU A 266 -3.69 -3.76 -13.00
C GLU A 266 -3.23 -4.64 -14.17
N PRO A 267 -2.69 -4.05 -15.25
CA PRO A 267 -2.29 -4.81 -16.44
C PRO A 267 -0.96 -5.54 -16.21
N SER A 268 -0.82 -6.71 -16.83
CA SER A 268 0.44 -7.46 -16.86
C SER A 268 0.61 -8.29 -18.13
N GLN A 269 1.79 -8.91 -18.30
CA GLN A 269 2.03 -9.87 -19.38
C GLN A 269 1.18 -11.15 -19.28
N TYR A 270 0.57 -11.41 -18.11
CA TYR A 270 -0.33 -12.54 -17.85
C TYR A 270 -1.82 -12.14 -17.89
N GLY A 271 -2.11 -10.94 -18.44
CA GLY A 271 -3.42 -10.31 -18.39
C GLY A 271 -3.63 -9.51 -17.10
N ASP A 272 -4.82 -8.92 -16.96
CA ASP A 272 -5.14 -8.07 -15.81
C ASP A 272 -5.16 -8.87 -14.51
N PHE A 273 -4.58 -8.35 -13.44
CA PHE A 273 -4.60 -8.97 -12.11
C PHE A 273 -5.23 -8.04 -11.07
N ASN A 274 -5.70 -8.60 -9.97
CA ASN A 274 -6.23 -7.78 -8.86
C ASN A 274 -5.06 -7.21 -8.05
N HIS A 275 -4.97 -5.88 -7.97
CA HIS A 275 -3.95 -5.18 -7.19
C HIS A 275 -4.10 -5.44 -5.68
N GLY A 276 -3.07 -6.02 -5.07
CA GLY A 276 -3.07 -6.46 -3.67
C GLY A 276 -3.33 -5.32 -2.68
N GLY A 277 -2.71 -4.16 -2.94
CA GLY A 277 -2.86 -2.98 -2.10
C GLY A 277 -4.23 -2.33 -2.15
N SER A 278 -4.92 -2.38 -3.30
CA SER A 278 -6.33 -1.97 -3.39
C SER A 278 -7.24 -2.90 -2.60
N GLY A 279 -6.78 -4.13 -2.38
CA GLY A 279 -7.52 -5.24 -1.82
C GLY A 279 -8.15 -6.12 -2.90
N TYR A 280 -8.29 -7.40 -2.57
CA TYR A 280 -9.01 -8.38 -3.38
C TYR A 280 -9.89 -9.27 -2.50
N ILE A 281 -10.95 -9.82 -3.10
CA ILE A 281 -11.99 -10.53 -2.37
C ILE A 281 -12.28 -11.85 -3.06
N LEU A 282 -12.29 -12.94 -2.29
CA LEU A 282 -12.75 -14.24 -2.75
C LEU A 282 -14.03 -14.61 -1.98
N SER A 283 -15.02 -15.13 -2.70
CA SER A 283 -16.20 -15.71 -2.05
C SER A 283 -15.86 -17.01 -1.34
N GLN A 284 -16.74 -17.47 -0.45
CA GLN A 284 -16.61 -18.76 0.22
C GLN A 284 -16.38 -19.90 -0.78
N SER A 285 -17.21 -19.99 -1.81
CA SER A 285 -17.10 -21.06 -2.82
C SER A 285 -15.73 -21.01 -3.51
N ALA A 286 -15.25 -19.82 -3.87
CA ALA A 286 -13.95 -19.65 -4.50
C ALA A 286 -12.80 -20.05 -3.57
N MET A 287 -12.81 -19.60 -2.31
CA MET A 287 -11.78 -19.96 -1.32
C MET A 287 -11.74 -21.45 -1.02
N LYS A 288 -12.92 -22.07 -0.89
CA LYS A 288 -13.04 -23.51 -0.67
C LYS A 288 -12.41 -24.31 -1.81
N LYS A 289 -12.73 -23.97 -3.05
CA LYS A 289 -12.18 -24.63 -4.24
C LYS A 289 -10.68 -24.35 -4.37
N PHE A 290 -10.26 -23.11 -4.14
CA PHE A 290 -8.85 -22.73 -4.18
C PHE A 290 -8.04 -23.55 -3.20
N GLN A 291 -8.47 -23.62 -1.93
CA GLN A 291 -7.77 -24.39 -0.90
C GLN A 291 -7.74 -25.89 -1.23
N ALA A 292 -8.83 -26.45 -1.76
CA ALA A 292 -8.90 -27.87 -2.11
C ALA A 292 -8.01 -28.27 -3.30
N ASN A 293 -7.71 -27.33 -4.21
CA ASN A 293 -7.02 -27.61 -5.47
C ASN A 293 -5.61 -26.96 -5.56
N SER A 294 -5.26 -26.03 -4.67
CA SER A 294 -4.00 -25.29 -4.74
C SER A 294 -2.84 -26.09 -4.16
N SER A 295 -1.71 -26.10 -4.87
CA SER A 295 -0.41 -26.50 -4.31
C SER A 295 0.36 -25.25 -3.92
N VAL A 296 0.42 -24.95 -2.63
CA VAL A 296 1.18 -23.80 -2.10
C VAL A 296 2.65 -23.92 -2.51
N GLU A 297 3.22 -25.12 -2.42
CA GLU A 297 4.61 -25.38 -2.75
C GLU A 297 4.92 -25.09 -4.22
N HIS A 298 4.02 -25.47 -5.15
CA HIS A 298 4.17 -25.14 -6.56
C HIS A 298 4.32 -23.63 -6.78
N PHE A 299 3.44 -22.83 -6.18
CA PHE A 299 3.51 -21.37 -6.33
C PHE A 299 4.67 -20.74 -5.54
N ASP A 300 5.14 -21.36 -4.46
CA ASP A 300 6.39 -20.96 -3.79
C ASP A 300 7.59 -21.06 -4.77
N HIS A 301 7.61 -22.05 -5.68
CA HIS A 301 8.63 -22.11 -6.73
C HIS A 301 8.41 -21.04 -7.81
N GLU A 302 7.19 -20.88 -8.31
CA GLU A 302 6.85 -19.92 -9.37
C GLU A 302 7.10 -18.46 -8.95
N ALA A 303 6.91 -18.16 -7.66
CA ALA A 303 7.18 -16.85 -7.07
C ALA A 303 8.58 -16.32 -7.39
N ARG A 304 9.59 -17.19 -7.61
CA ARG A 304 10.94 -16.75 -7.99
C ARG A 304 10.96 -15.94 -9.29
N ASN A 305 10.08 -16.25 -10.24
CA ASN A 305 10.08 -15.69 -11.59
C ASN A 305 8.98 -14.64 -11.82
N ILE A 306 8.16 -14.36 -10.80
CA ILE A 306 7.04 -13.42 -10.88
C ILE A 306 7.34 -12.22 -9.99
N CYS A 307 7.02 -11.02 -10.46
CA CYS A 307 7.38 -9.78 -9.76
C CYS A 307 6.64 -9.58 -8.43
N CYS A 308 5.43 -10.13 -8.33
CA CYS A 308 4.38 -9.59 -7.48
C CYS A 308 3.47 -10.71 -6.97
N GLY A 309 3.22 -10.75 -5.66
CA GLY A 309 2.46 -11.85 -5.06
C GLY A 309 0.95 -11.81 -5.34
N ASP A 310 0.39 -10.64 -5.58
CA ASP A 310 -1.01 -10.43 -5.97
C ASP A 310 -1.28 -10.88 -7.43
N MET A 311 -0.31 -10.63 -8.32
CA MET A 311 -0.27 -11.22 -9.66
C MET A 311 -0.19 -12.75 -9.57
N LEU A 312 0.72 -13.28 -8.76
CA LEU A 312 0.84 -14.72 -8.53
C LEU A 312 -0.46 -15.32 -7.96
N MET A 313 -1.13 -14.63 -7.04
CA MET A 313 -2.43 -15.04 -6.51
C MET A 313 -3.50 -15.10 -7.61
N THR A 314 -3.52 -14.13 -8.52
CA THR A 314 -4.46 -14.16 -9.66
C THR A 314 -4.16 -15.32 -10.61
N ILE A 315 -2.89 -15.59 -10.88
CA ILE A 315 -2.46 -16.75 -11.67
C ILE A 315 -2.93 -18.05 -10.99
N ALA A 316 -2.65 -18.20 -9.69
CA ALA A 316 -3.03 -19.38 -8.92
C ALA A 316 -4.55 -19.62 -8.89
N VAL A 317 -5.37 -18.58 -8.76
CA VAL A 317 -6.84 -18.70 -8.82
C VAL A 317 -7.29 -19.16 -10.22
N ARG A 318 -6.72 -18.60 -11.28
CA ARG A 318 -7.06 -18.99 -12.65
C ARG A 318 -6.65 -20.44 -12.95
N GLU A 319 -5.46 -20.84 -12.56
CA GLU A 319 -4.92 -22.17 -12.85
C GLU A 319 -5.61 -23.26 -12.03
N ASN A 320 -5.87 -23.04 -10.74
CA ASN A 320 -6.38 -24.09 -9.85
C ASN A 320 -7.90 -24.25 -9.91
N ILE A 321 -8.65 -23.18 -10.23
CA ILE A 321 -10.12 -23.21 -10.21
C ILE A 321 -10.79 -22.57 -11.43
N ALA A 322 -10.04 -22.23 -12.48
CA ALA A 322 -10.56 -21.66 -13.73
C ALA A 322 -11.43 -20.39 -13.54
N LEU A 323 -11.13 -19.60 -12.51
CA LEU A 323 -11.91 -18.41 -12.15
C LEU A 323 -11.22 -17.13 -12.65
N ALA A 324 -11.94 -16.36 -13.47
CA ALA A 324 -11.52 -15.03 -13.87
C ALA A 324 -11.79 -14.02 -12.74
N ASN A 325 -10.92 -13.02 -12.61
CA ASN A 325 -11.16 -11.86 -11.75
C ASN A 325 -12.21 -10.92 -12.37
N THR A 326 -12.89 -10.16 -11.52
CA THR A 326 -13.87 -9.14 -11.90
C THR A 326 -13.45 -7.78 -11.35
N ASN A 327 -13.44 -6.77 -12.23
CA ASN A 327 -13.01 -5.43 -11.88
C ASN A 327 -14.11 -4.70 -11.08
N MET A 328 -13.75 -4.21 -9.91
CA MET A 328 -14.58 -3.41 -9.01
C MET A 328 -14.08 -1.95 -8.88
N PHE A 329 -13.11 -1.55 -9.70
CA PHE A 329 -12.70 -0.15 -9.79
C PHE A 329 -13.87 0.74 -10.27
N PRO A 330 -14.07 1.94 -9.69
CA PRO A 330 -13.20 2.62 -8.72
C PRO A 330 -13.61 2.42 -7.25
N THR A 331 -14.57 1.54 -6.95
CA THR A 331 -15.02 1.29 -5.57
C THR A 331 -13.98 0.56 -4.74
N ILE A 332 -13.35 -0.47 -5.31
CA ILE A 332 -12.06 -0.97 -4.81
C ILE A 332 -10.98 -0.11 -5.48
N ASN A 333 -10.16 0.59 -4.69
CA ASN A 333 -9.26 1.62 -5.21
C ASN A 333 -7.85 1.58 -4.60
N GLY A 334 -6.85 1.74 -5.47
CA GLY A 334 -5.44 1.74 -5.11
C GLY A 334 -4.87 3.13 -4.81
N ARG A 335 -5.72 4.16 -4.70
CA ARG A 335 -5.33 5.55 -4.47
C ARG A 335 -5.79 6.02 -3.09
N LYS A 336 -5.07 6.98 -2.53
CA LYS A 336 -5.36 7.63 -1.24
C LYS A 336 -6.01 8.99 -1.49
N PRO A 337 -6.66 9.62 -0.50
CA PRO A 337 -7.43 10.86 -0.74
C PRO A 337 -6.65 11.97 -1.47
N PHE A 338 -5.34 12.08 -1.23
CA PHE A 338 -4.49 13.09 -1.88
C PHE A 338 -4.08 12.75 -3.32
N THR A 339 -4.08 11.46 -3.70
CA THR A 339 -3.64 10.99 -5.03
C THR A 339 -4.78 10.45 -5.89
N LEU A 340 -5.99 10.37 -5.32
CA LEU A 340 -7.21 9.97 -6.01
C LEU A 340 -7.56 11.01 -7.10
N PRO A 341 -7.74 10.60 -8.36
CA PRO A 341 -8.13 11.53 -9.40
C PRO A 341 -9.60 11.93 -9.25
N PHE A 342 -9.89 13.22 -9.37
CA PHE A 342 -11.25 13.74 -9.48
C PHE A 342 -11.55 14.08 -10.94
N GLY A 343 -12.74 13.69 -11.40
CA GLY A 343 -13.17 13.89 -12.79
C GLY A 343 -14.44 13.11 -13.13
N PRO A 344 -14.92 13.23 -14.39
CA PRO A 344 -16.26 12.77 -14.79
C PRO A 344 -16.54 11.29 -14.56
N ARG A 345 -15.52 10.43 -14.63
CA ARG A 345 -15.70 8.97 -14.51
C ARG A 345 -16.01 8.51 -13.10
N GLN A 346 -15.45 9.17 -12.09
CA GLN A 346 -15.41 8.61 -10.74
C GLN A 346 -16.01 9.52 -9.66
N TRP A 347 -16.34 10.78 -9.99
CA TRP A 347 -16.90 11.76 -9.05
C TRP A 347 -18.03 11.23 -8.15
N CYS A 348 -19.00 10.55 -8.76
CA CYS A 348 -20.18 10.02 -8.07
C CYS A 348 -20.08 8.54 -7.66
N GLN A 349 -18.92 7.93 -7.82
CA GLN A 349 -18.75 6.51 -7.51
C GLN A 349 -18.53 6.32 -6.00
N PRO A 350 -19.11 5.27 -5.40
CA PRO A 350 -18.83 4.92 -4.02
C PRO A 350 -17.40 4.39 -3.89
N ILE A 351 -16.79 4.63 -2.73
CA ILE A 351 -15.42 4.20 -2.41
C ILE A 351 -15.42 3.25 -1.20
N ALA A 352 -14.91 2.04 -1.38
CA ALA A 352 -14.86 1.02 -0.33
C ALA A 352 -13.45 0.80 0.20
N THR A 353 -12.42 0.96 -0.64
CA THR A 353 -11.02 0.87 -0.21
C THR A 353 -10.19 2.06 -0.68
N LEU A 354 -9.16 2.40 0.10
CA LEU A 354 -8.16 3.41 -0.22
C LEU A 354 -6.77 2.88 0.15
N HIS A 355 -5.75 3.27 -0.60
CA HIS A 355 -4.37 2.77 -0.48
C HIS A 355 -3.39 3.76 -1.14
N LYS A 356 -2.14 3.98 -0.75
CA LYS A 356 -1.29 3.53 0.36
C LYS A 356 -1.30 4.56 1.48
N LEU A 357 -2.08 4.36 2.54
CA LEU A 357 -2.22 5.35 3.60
C LEU A 357 -1.10 5.26 4.63
N THR A 358 -0.60 6.40 5.08
CA THR A 358 0.14 6.47 6.35
C THR A 358 -0.82 6.30 7.53
N SER A 359 -0.27 6.02 8.72
CA SER A 359 -1.08 5.99 9.95
C SER A 359 -1.82 7.31 10.22
N GLU A 360 -1.24 8.45 9.84
CA GLU A 360 -1.91 9.76 9.92
C GLU A 360 -3.12 9.83 8.99
N GLU A 361 -2.98 9.35 7.76
CA GLU A 361 -4.05 9.35 6.76
C GLU A 361 -5.17 8.37 7.13
N VAL A 362 -4.85 7.21 7.70
CA VAL A 362 -5.84 6.26 8.26
C VAL A 362 -6.63 6.89 9.40
N ALA A 363 -5.93 7.56 10.34
CA ALA A 363 -6.60 8.24 11.45
C ALA A 363 -7.54 9.34 10.94
N SER A 364 -7.08 10.15 9.99
CA SER A 364 -7.86 11.25 9.43
C SER A 364 -9.14 10.78 8.73
N ILE A 365 -9.07 9.70 7.94
CA ILE A 365 -10.28 9.16 7.28
C ILE A 365 -11.23 8.48 8.24
N TRP A 366 -10.72 7.81 9.27
CA TRP A 366 -11.55 7.26 10.32
C TRP A 366 -12.31 8.36 11.07
N GLU A 367 -11.64 9.45 11.45
CA GLU A 367 -12.27 10.62 12.08
C GLU A 367 -13.38 11.21 11.20
N PHE A 368 -13.10 11.42 9.91
CA PHE A 368 -14.10 11.89 8.96
C PHE A 368 -15.32 10.96 8.87
N GLU A 369 -15.11 9.63 8.89
CA GLU A 369 -16.21 8.67 8.93
C GLU A 369 -17.04 8.82 10.21
N GLN A 370 -16.40 8.95 11.39
CA GLN A 370 -17.10 9.14 12.65
C GLN A 370 -17.93 10.43 12.66
N GLU A 371 -17.41 11.53 12.09
CA GLU A 371 -18.16 12.78 11.94
C GLU A 371 -19.39 12.62 11.04
N ARG A 372 -19.26 11.90 9.91
CA ARG A 372 -20.40 11.61 9.01
C ARG A 372 -21.48 10.82 9.74
N ILE A 373 -21.10 9.84 10.56
CA ILE A 373 -22.03 9.05 11.36
C ILE A 373 -22.72 9.90 12.42
N ALA A 374 -21.96 10.70 13.17
CA ALA A 374 -22.51 11.56 14.23
C ALA A 374 -23.50 12.61 13.69
N ASN A 375 -23.30 13.07 12.46
CA ASN A 375 -24.15 14.05 11.79
C ASN A 375 -25.34 13.42 11.04
N ALA A 376 -25.42 12.09 10.93
CA ALA A 376 -26.53 11.41 10.26
C ALA A 376 -27.75 11.33 11.18
N THR A 377 -28.93 11.69 10.65
CA THR A 377 -30.19 11.77 11.42
C THR A 377 -30.59 10.47 12.11
N ASP A 378 -30.24 9.32 11.53
CA ASP A 378 -30.50 7.97 12.05
C ASP A 378 -29.22 7.19 12.38
N GLY A 379 -28.08 7.88 12.45
CA GLY A 379 -26.75 7.27 12.59
C GLY A 379 -26.27 6.51 11.36
N LYS A 380 -26.96 6.61 10.21
CA LYS A 380 -26.58 5.96 8.96
C LYS A 380 -26.31 7.02 7.89
N PRO A 381 -25.05 7.43 7.70
CA PRO A 381 -24.73 8.39 6.66
C PRO A 381 -25.02 7.80 5.27
N ALA A 382 -25.24 8.68 4.29
CA ALA A 382 -25.26 8.29 2.89
C ALA A 382 -23.93 7.60 2.51
N PRO A 383 -23.92 6.74 1.47
CA PRO A 383 -22.69 6.10 0.97
C PRO A 383 -21.54 7.10 0.81
N LEU A 384 -20.33 6.71 1.21
CA LEU A 384 -19.15 7.55 1.02
C LEU A 384 -18.81 7.61 -0.47
N LEU A 385 -18.87 8.80 -1.06
CA LEU A 385 -18.55 8.98 -2.48
C LEU A 385 -17.17 9.60 -2.66
N ILE A 386 -16.58 9.41 -3.84
CA ILE A 386 -15.32 10.05 -4.19
C ILE A 386 -15.42 11.59 -4.09
N LYS A 387 -16.55 12.21 -4.45
CA LYS A 387 -16.77 13.65 -4.24
C LYS A 387 -16.67 14.10 -2.78
N ASP A 388 -16.99 13.23 -1.82
CA ASP A 388 -16.93 13.57 -0.40
C ASP A 388 -15.46 13.70 0.05
N LEU A 389 -14.58 12.85 -0.51
CA LEU A 389 -13.14 12.94 -0.30
C LEU A 389 -12.55 14.22 -0.92
N TYR A 390 -13.10 14.71 -2.03
CA TYR A 390 -12.72 16.02 -2.56
C TYR A 390 -12.99 17.12 -1.54
N TYR A 391 -14.22 17.21 -1.01
CA TYR A 391 -14.59 18.29 -0.10
C TYR A 391 -13.79 18.25 1.22
N GLN A 392 -13.48 17.04 1.71
CA GLN A 392 -12.73 16.89 2.95
C GLN A 392 -11.23 17.13 2.79
N TYR A 393 -10.60 16.55 1.76
CA TYR A 393 -9.14 16.49 1.65
C TYR A 393 -8.58 17.47 0.64
N PHE A 394 -9.27 17.65 -0.49
CA PHE A 394 -8.76 18.44 -1.61
C PHE A 394 -9.18 19.90 -1.51
N ALA A 395 -10.47 20.19 -1.37
CA ALA A 395 -11.03 21.55 -1.46
C ALA A 395 -10.36 22.54 -0.48
N PRO A 396 -10.09 22.20 0.80
CA PRO A 396 -9.44 23.12 1.74
C PRO A 396 -7.98 23.45 1.38
N ARG A 397 -7.37 22.66 0.48
CA ARG A 397 -5.96 22.74 0.08
C ARG A 397 -5.81 23.17 -1.38
N LEU A 398 -6.91 23.44 -2.08
CA LEU A 398 -6.87 23.83 -3.48
C LEU A 398 -6.25 25.21 -3.62
N VAL A 399 -5.12 25.26 -4.33
CA VAL A 399 -4.40 26.48 -4.70
C VAL A 399 -4.18 26.51 -6.21
N ASP A 400 -3.84 27.67 -6.76
CA ASP A 400 -3.56 27.80 -8.19
C ASP A 400 -2.18 27.23 -8.58
N LYS A 401 -1.23 27.23 -7.65
CA LYS A 401 0.16 26.82 -7.88
C LYS A 401 0.83 26.25 -6.62
N LEU A 402 1.60 25.17 -6.79
CA LEU A 402 2.60 24.69 -5.84
C LEU A 402 3.96 24.48 -6.54
N GLU A 403 5.04 24.85 -5.85
CA GLU A 403 6.40 24.57 -6.28
C GLU A 403 6.95 23.35 -5.54
N ASP A 404 7.93 22.67 -6.14
CA ASP A 404 8.50 21.42 -5.64
C ASP A 404 7.41 20.39 -5.33
N TRP A 405 6.43 20.30 -6.23
CA TRP A 405 5.23 19.50 -6.02
C TRP A 405 4.85 18.76 -7.30
N ASP A 406 4.61 17.47 -7.19
CA ASP A 406 4.06 16.63 -8.25
C ASP A 406 2.56 16.44 -8.01
N ASN A 407 1.74 17.06 -8.84
CA ASN A 407 0.30 16.88 -8.80
C ASN A 407 -0.21 15.57 -9.40
N MET A 408 0.72 14.65 -9.70
CA MET A 408 0.49 13.31 -10.23
C MET A 408 -0.48 13.35 -11.40
N TYR A 409 -0.28 14.27 -12.34
CA TYR A 409 -1.18 14.47 -13.47
C TYR A 409 -1.57 13.18 -14.24
N ASP A 410 -0.79 12.09 -14.10
CA ASP A 410 -0.94 10.78 -14.74
C ASP A 410 -1.64 9.69 -13.89
N ASP A 411 -2.70 9.07 -14.43
CA ASP A 411 -3.24 7.78 -13.94
C ASP A 411 -3.77 6.94 -15.09
N TYR A 412 -4.34 7.61 -16.09
CA TYR A 412 -4.84 6.94 -17.28
C TYR A 412 -4.42 7.76 -18.49
N LEU A 413 -3.54 7.15 -19.28
CA LEU A 413 -2.92 7.64 -20.51
C LEU A 413 -3.85 8.50 -21.40
N THR A 414 -5.16 8.21 -21.41
CA THR A 414 -6.15 8.93 -22.24
C THR A 414 -6.59 10.31 -21.72
N ASN A 415 -6.29 10.68 -20.48
CA ASN A 415 -6.73 11.95 -19.88
C ASN A 415 -5.62 13.00 -19.78
N VAL A 416 -4.44 12.68 -20.30
CA VAL A 416 -3.23 13.48 -20.15
C VAL A 416 -2.60 13.74 -21.51
N TRP A 417 -2.06 14.93 -21.72
CA TRP A 417 -1.28 15.26 -22.90
C TRP A 417 -0.15 16.22 -22.60
N TYR A 418 0.83 16.26 -23.51
CA TYR A 418 2.07 17.02 -23.34
C TYR A 418 2.31 18.00 -24.47
N TYR A 419 2.90 19.13 -24.12
CA TYR A 419 3.54 20.07 -25.02
C TYR A 419 5.04 20.05 -24.73
N LEU A 420 5.83 19.74 -25.75
CA LEU A 420 7.29 19.59 -25.69
C LEU A 420 7.93 20.40 -26.83
N ASP A 421 9.15 20.87 -26.64
CA ASP A 421 9.96 21.46 -27.71
C ASP A 421 10.89 20.41 -28.34
N LYS A 422 10.37 19.64 -29.30
CA LYS A 422 11.18 18.64 -30.03
C LYS A 422 12.29 19.26 -30.90
N ASP A 423 12.24 20.56 -31.16
CA ASP A 423 13.26 21.25 -31.95
C ASP A 423 14.48 21.60 -31.08
N ASP A 424 14.35 21.60 -29.76
CA ASP A 424 15.48 21.72 -28.82
C ASP A 424 16.33 20.44 -28.83
N LYS A 425 17.34 20.42 -29.70
CA LYS A 425 18.33 19.34 -29.82
C LYS A 425 19.28 19.23 -28.63
N SER A 426 19.24 20.17 -27.68
CA SER A 426 20.00 20.03 -26.42
C SER A 426 19.33 19.06 -25.44
N LYS A 427 18.05 18.73 -25.68
CA LYS A 427 17.27 17.80 -24.87
C LYS A 427 17.27 16.42 -25.50
N ASP A 428 17.67 15.45 -24.70
CA ASP A 428 17.47 14.04 -25.03
C ASP A 428 16.03 13.64 -24.69
N TRP A 429 15.11 13.99 -25.59
CA TRP A 429 13.70 13.61 -25.45
C TRP A 429 13.50 12.09 -25.53
N GLU A 430 14.43 11.37 -26.15
CA GLU A 430 14.42 9.91 -26.17
C GLU A 430 14.73 9.33 -24.79
N HIS A 431 15.50 10.04 -23.95
CA HIS A 431 15.81 9.65 -22.56
C HIS A 431 15.07 10.47 -21.48
N PHE A 432 14.04 11.23 -21.85
CA PHE A 432 13.29 12.08 -20.91
C PHE A 432 12.70 11.23 -19.75
N PRO A 433 12.77 11.68 -18.48
CA PRO A 433 12.31 10.88 -17.33
C PRO A 433 10.87 10.38 -17.43
N ASP A 434 9.99 11.13 -18.12
CA ASP A 434 8.60 10.75 -18.39
C ASP A 434 8.41 10.07 -19.77
N GLN A 435 9.44 9.38 -20.27
CA GLN A 435 9.49 8.68 -21.56
C GLN A 435 8.26 7.84 -21.89
N LYS A 436 7.67 7.19 -20.86
CA LYS A 436 6.45 6.37 -20.96
C LYS A 436 5.31 7.11 -21.67
N TYR A 437 5.33 8.44 -21.69
CA TYR A 437 4.24 9.28 -22.15
C TYR A 437 4.57 10.18 -23.34
N ILE A 438 5.76 10.05 -23.96
CA ILE A 438 6.10 10.83 -25.17
C ILE A 438 5.10 10.59 -26.32
N TRP A 439 4.44 9.43 -26.32
CA TRP A 439 3.37 9.05 -27.25
C TRP A 439 2.07 9.87 -27.08
N HIS A 440 1.90 10.55 -25.94
CA HIS A 440 0.76 11.44 -25.65
C HIS A 440 1.09 12.92 -25.90
N GLN A 441 2.17 13.19 -26.64
CA GLN A 441 2.45 14.52 -27.12
C GLN A 441 1.30 15.01 -28.01
N ARG A 442 0.77 16.18 -27.67
CA ARG A 442 -0.21 16.84 -28.51
C ARG A 442 0.48 17.42 -29.74
N LYS A 443 0.01 17.05 -30.92
CA LYS A 443 0.64 17.47 -32.17
C LYS A 443 0.30 18.92 -32.49
N PRO A 444 1.19 19.68 -33.14
CA PRO A 444 0.92 21.07 -33.51
C PRO A 444 -0.35 21.26 -34.34
N GLU A 445 -0.72 20.28 -35.17
CA GLU A 445 -1.93 20.31 -35.98
C GLU A 445 -3.23 20.20 -35.14
N ASP A 446 -3.12 19.67 -33.92
CA ASP A 446 -4.23 19.51 -32.96
C ASP A 446 -4.37 20.71 -31.99
N PHE A 447 -3.53 21.74 -32.16
CA PHE A 447 -3.62 22.96 -31.37
C PHE A 447 -4.81 23.79 -31.86
N LYS A 448 -5.70 24.13 -30.93
CA LYS A 448 -6.87 24.97 -31.15
C LYS A 448 -6.61 26.43 -30.78
N HIS A 449 -5.54 26.69 -30.01
CA HIS A 449 -5.19 28.01 -29.50
C HIS A 449 -3.70 28.30 -29.69
N ASP A 450 -3.34 29.57 -29.90
CA ASP A 450 -1.94 29.96 -30.12
C ASP A 450 -1.08 29.82 -28.85
N GLU A 451 -1.69 29.90 -27.68
CA GLU A 451 -1.03 29.71 -26.38
C GLU A 451 -0.41 28.32 -26.25
N GLU A 452 -1.02 27.30 -26.87
CA GLU A 452 -0.54 25.92 -26.85
C GLU A 452 0.86 25.78 -27.46
N LYS A 453 1.17 26.57 -28.50
CA LYS A 453 2.50 26.57 -29.16
C LYS A 453 3.63 26.95 -28.20
N LYS A 454 3.31 27.73 -27.16
CA LYS A 454 4.29 28.23 -26.18
C LYS A 454 4.17 27.56 -24.82
N ALA A 455 3.24 26.61 -24.65
CA ALA A 455 2.92 26.03 -23.34
C ALA A 455 4.16 25.45 -22.64
N HIS A 456 5.07 24.83 -23.39
CA HIS A 456 6.28 24.20 -22.91
C HIS A 456 7.35 25.19 -22.39
N THR A 457 7.28 26.48 -22.75
CA THR A 457 8.37 27.45 -22.51
C THR A 457 8.51 27.91 -21.06
N SER A 458 7.46 27.83 -20.25
CA SER A 458 7.48 28.19 -18.83
C SER A 458 6.19 27.74 -18.13
N PHE A 459 6.21 27.69 -16.80
CA PHE A 459 5.00 27.46 -16.00
C PHE A 459 3.86 28.43 -16.35
N ASN A 460 4.17 29.72 -16.52
CA ASN A 460 3.17 30.73 -16.86
C ASN A 460 2.59 30.55 -18.27
N ALA A 461 3.41 30.10 -19.23
CA ALA A 461 2.91 29.78 -20.56
C ALA A 461 2.04 28.51 -20.54
N CYS A 462 2.44 27.50 -19.79
CA CYS A 462 1.65 26.28 -19.54
C CYS A 462 0.28 26.63 -18.92
N LYS A 463 0.26 27.52 -17.91
CA LYS A 463 -0.98 28.04 -17.32
C LYS A 463 -1.86 28.73 -18.36
N LYS A 464 -1.31 29.67 -19.14
CA LYS A 464 -2.08 30.40 -20.17
C LYS A 464 -2.71 29.45 -21.19
N ALA A 465 -1.98 28.42 -21.60
CA ALA A 465 -2.52 27.39 -22.47
C ALA A 465 -3.65 26.59 -21.79
N CYS A 466 -3.50 26.23 -20.51
CA CYS A 466 -4.54 25.54 -19.75
C CYS A 466 -5.81 26.39 -19.56
N ASP A 467 -5.65 27.71 -19.40
CA ASP A 467 -6.76 28.66 -19.26
C ASP A 467 -7.65 28.67 -20.52
N VAL A 468 -7.07 28.49 -21.72
CA VAL A 468 -7.82 28.50 -23.00
C VAL A 468 -8.26 27.11 -23.47
N VAL A 469 -7.56 26.04 -23.10
CA VAL A 469 -7.93 24.68 -23.47
C VAL A 469 -9.06 24.19 -22.57
N ASP A 470 -10.30 24.18 -23.07
CA ASP A 470 -11.53 23.89 -22.30
C ASP A 470 -11.41 22.72 -21.30
N GLU A 471 -10.85 21.60 -21.73
CA GLU A 471 -10.76 20.36 -20.93
C GLU A 471 -9.60 20.31 -19.94
N CYS A 472 -8.71 21.31 -19.89
CA CYS A 472 -7.61 21.35 -18.92
C CYS A 472 -8.10 21.76 -17.52
N LEU A 473 -8.03 20.85 -16.56
CA LEU A 473 -8.34 21.12 -15.14
C LEU A 473 -7.09 21.20 -14.27
N GLN A 474 -6.01 20.54 -14.69
CA GLN A 474 -4.74 20.48 -13.97
C GLN A 474 -3.59 20.56 -14.97
N PHE A 475 -2.49 21.19 -14.58
CA PHE A 475 -1.29 21.29 -15.40
C PHE A 475 -0.02 21.20 -14.56
N ARG A 476 1.09 20.81 -15.18
CA ARG A 476 2.41 20.74 -14.56
C ARG A 476 3.43 21.26 -15.56
N TRP A 477 4.41 22.01 -15.09
CA TRP A 477 5.58 22.37 -15.87
C TRP A 477 6.85 21.86 -15.20
N GLN A 478 7.72 21.26 -15.98
CA GLN A 478 9.06 20.85 -15.57
C GLN A 478 9.93 20.70 -16.82
N ASP A 479 11.14 21.23 -16.76
CA ASP A 479 12.22 21.03 -17.73
C ASP A 479 11.80 21.22 -19.19
N ASP A 480 11.20 22.38 -19.46
CA ASP A 480 10.69 22.74 -20.79
C ASP A 480 9.60 21.78 -21.33
N ALA A 481 8.91 21.07 -20.44
CA ALA A 481 7.73 20.27 -20.74
C ALA A 481 6.51 20.79 -19.97
N CYS A 482 5.39 20.95 -20.67
CA CYS A 482 4.08 21.23 -20.08
C CYS A 482 3.18 20.01 -20.22
N ALA A 483 2.69 19.49 -19.10
CA ALA A 483 1.69 18.43 -19.07
C ALA A 483 0.34 19.00 -18.61
N MET A 484 -0.75 18.51 -19.19
CA MET A 484 -2.12 18.88 -18.82
C MET A 484 -2.98 17.64 -18.62
N SER A 485 -4.02 17.77 -17.79
CA SER A 485 -4.95 16.70 -17.48
C SER A 485 -6.42 17.15 -17.46
N LYS A 486 -7.31 16.25 -17.88
CA LYS A 486 -8.78 16.39 -17.73
C LYS A 486 -9.29 16.04 -16.34
N ASN A 487 -8.42 15.44 -15.52
CA ASN A 487 -8.70 15.15 -14.12
C ASN A 487 -7.82 16.04 -13.25
N PHE A 488 -8.11 16.10 -11.96
CA PHE A 488 -7.31 16.85 -11.00
C PHE A 488 -7.16 16.08 -9.70
N ARG A 489 -6.02 16.25 -9.02
CA ARG A 489 -5.71 15.67 -7.70
C ARG A 489 -4.55 16.42 -7.03
N LEU A 490 -4.33 16.18 -5.73
CA LEU A 490 -3.31 16.95 -5.02
C LEU A 490 -1.93 16.43 -5.36
N GLY A 491 -1.65 15.15 -5.22
CA GLY A 491 -0.34 14.57 -5.46
C GLY A 491 0.60 14.66 -4.25
N ASN A 492 1.91 14.79 -4.47
CA ASN A 492 2.94 14.67 -3.44
C ASN A 492 4.02 15.77 -3.54
N PRO A 493 4.69 16.10 -2.43
CA PRO A 493 5.89 16.92 -2.47
C PRO A 493 7.03 16.19 -3.20
N THR A 494 7.90 16.96 -3.83
CA THR A 494 9.12 16.48 -4.50
C THR A 494 10.35 17.12 -3.88
N GLU A 495 11.52 16.49 -4.07
CA GLU A 495 12.78 17.09 -3.67
C GLU A 495 13.02 18.40 -4.45
N LYS A 496 13.40 19.45 -3.72
CA LYS A 496 13.76 20.72 -4.32
C LYS A 496 15.07 20.58 -5.09
N ARG A 497 15.01 20.74 -6.42
CA ARG A 497 16.18 20.75 -7.31
C ARG A 497 16.87 22.11 -7.28
N GLU A 498 18.20 22.10 -7.37
CA GLU A 498 19.01 23.33 -7.49
C GLU A 498 18.75 24.05 -8.81
N ASN A 499 18.68 23.29 -9.91
CA ASN A 499 18.30 23.81 -11.21
C ASN A 499 16.81 24.13 -11.23
N GLN A 500 16.47 25.41 -11.43
CA GLN A 500 15.08 25.86 -11.48
C GLN A 500 14.26 25.19 -12.58
N LYS A 501 14.87 24.81 -13.70
CA LYS A 501 14.16 24.10 -14.77
C LYS A 501 13.73 22.71 -14.34
N GLU A 502 14.50 22.05 -13.49
CA GLU A 502 14.22 20.68 -13.04
C GLU A 502 13.21 20.63 -11.88
N ARG A 503 12.84 21.78 -11.29
CA ARG A 503 11.84 21.87 -10.21
C ARG A 503 10.45 21.54 -10.75
N TRP A 504 9.69 20.78 -9.97
CA TRP A 504 8.33 20.42 -10.32
C TRP A 504 7.38 21.57 -9.97
N MET A 505 6.68 22.09 -10.97
CA MET A 505 5.76 23.22 -10.81
C MET A 505 4.36 22.75 -11.16
N SER A 506 3.52 22.56 -10.15
CA SER A 506 2.16 22.07 -10.29
C SER A 506 1.15 23.20 -10.25
N GLY A 507 0.11 23.11 -11.07
CA GLY A 507 -0.97 24.08 -11.09
C GLY A 507 -2.34 23.45 -11.30
N TRP A 508 -3.36 24.15 -10.81
CA TRP A 508 -4.76 23.75 -10.91
C TRP A 508 -5.58 24.90 -11.48
N ALA A 509 -6.42 24.60 -12.46
CA ALA A 509 -7.30 25.59 -13.06
C ALA A 509 -8.52 25.82 -12.15
N VAL A 510 -8.30 26.46 -10.99
CA VAL A 510 -9.27 26.58 -9.88
C VAL A 510 -10.67 26.96 -10.36
N LYS A 511 -10.81 28.05 -11.13
CA LYS A 511 -12.12 28.50 -11.65
C LYS A 511 -12.81 27.47 -12.54
N LYS A 512 -12.04 26.71 -13.31
CA LYS A 512 -12.57 25.65 -14.20
C LYS A 512 -12.96 24.42 -13.40
N ILE A 513 -12.20 24.07 -12.36
CA ILE A 513 -12.53 23.00 -11.42
C ILE A 513 -13.83 23.35 -10.69
N GLU A 514 -13.94 24.54 -10.10
CA GLU A 514 -15.15 25.00 -9.41
C GLU A 514 -16.37 24.97 -10.31
N LYS A 515 -16.23 25.47 -11.55
CA LYS A 515 -17.28 25.40 -12.55
C LYS A 515 -17.66 23.95 -12.88
N TRP A 516 -16.67 23.10 -13.14
CA TRP A 516 -16.89 21.69 -13.48
C TRP A 516 -17.63 20.96 -12.35
N ILE A 517 -17.29 21.23 -11.09
CA ILE A 517 -17.97 20.68 -9.91
C ILE A 517 -19.42 21.16 -9.82
N ALA A 518 -19.65 22.46 -9.99
CA ALA A 518 -21.00 23.04 -9.98
C ALA A 518 -21.90 22.44 -11.07
N ASP A 519 -21.32 22.10 -12.22
CA ASP A 519 -22.03 21.49 -13.34
C ASP A 519 -22.38 20.00 -13.11
N GLN A 520 -21.84 19.31 -12.09
CA GLN A 520 -22.13 17.88 -11.84
C GLN A 520 -23.50 17.62 -11.20
N GLY A 521 -24.01 18.57 -10.40
CA GLY A 521 -25.26 18.41 -9.65
C GLY A 521 -25.26 17.26 -8.63
N GLU A 522 -26.43 16.65 -8.41
CA GLU A 522 -26.61 15.56 -7.46
C GLU A 522 -26.16 14.20 -8.02
N CYS A 523 -25.44 13.45 -7.20
CA CYS A 523 -24.93 12.13 -7.59
C CYS A 523 -26.00 11.05 -7.52
N LYS A 524 -26.09 10.24 -8.57
CA LYS A 524 -26.82 8.96 -8.55
C LYS A 524 -25.84 7.86 -8.14
N VAL A 525 -26.00 7.34 -6.92
CA VAL A 525 -25.11 6.30 -6.39
C VAL A 525 -25.41 4.98 -7.08
N GLN A 526 -24.37 4.35 -7.62
CA GLN A 526 -24.42 3.02 -8.21
C GLN A 526 -23.19 2.24 -7.73
N PHE A 527 -23.43 1.08 -7.12
CA PHE A 527 -22.36 0.14 -6.77
C PHE A 527 -22.08 -0.80 -7.96
N PRO A 528 -20.85 -1.31 -8.12
CA PRO A 528 -20.55 -2.31 -9.13
C PRO A 528 -21.47 -3.53 -9.04
N GLY A 529 -22.07 -3.93 -10.17
CA GLY A 529 -22.98 -5.08 -10.26
C GLY A 529 -24.41 -4.85 -9.75
N ALA A 530 -24.75 -3.63 -9.31
CA ALA A 530 -26.10 -3.24 -8.91
C ALA A 530 -27.02 -2.88 -10.09
#